data_AF-A0A7S2G1J1-F1
#
_entry.id   AF-A0A7S2G1J1-F1
#
_cell.length_a   1.000
_cell.length_b   1.000
_cell.length_c   1.000
_cell.angle_alpha   90.00
_cell.angle_beta   90.00
_cell.angle_gamma   90.00
#
_symmetry.space_group_name_H-M   'P 1'
#
loop_
_entity.id
_entity.type
_entity.pdbx_description
1 polymer ?
#
loop_
_entity_poly.entity_id
_entity_poly.type
_entity_poly.pdbx_seq_one_letter_code
_entity_poly.pdbx_strand_id
1 'polypeptide(L)'
;KRFGKRAKRCLVARPNMAPKPTSATKSPTTGKKPASAGKGKGDAKSTEVKAGAPASDDAQFAAPTTKAEALAQISFEGLPNCPVEEITALIDGKYDTICKVFAHYCKYSECKTIEMATRLRLAGFKQLIKDARLELKVYDISQMSRLFNLKGGAKGIGLEAEDGTTLGIEQFLTLLIHLAFYRDNPRYAPQMAGAPKMTQETVPVLQSVQNLVNEFLPKMKQGTQKEFTMVLKGDTEAQGIIASYEEKVAGLLTKLQEKAEKTNTDVYTQYQLCLEETGSIGIRTLDVTEASGILVTMKSSLTELQARHAFLDTQDPTALAVSTPDYDVSKLIEAIARGGDKKYESIMEMSFSKRIEGMLKNVLNEATELEVIDQATYSVSDDMEGASAYDERVKQAIQKNWLICWKNMTFKDLY
;
A
#
# COMPACT_ATOMS: atom_id res chain seq x y z
N LYS A 1 51.41 -9.33 54.81
CA LYS A 1 52.02 -8.01 54.45
C LYS A 1 51.26 -7.49 53.22
N ARG A 2 50.20 -6.70 53.42
CA ARG A 2 50.12 -5.22 53.29
C ARG A 2 50.05 -4.69 51.83
N PHE A 3 48.88 -4.12 51.51
CA PHE A 3 48.52 -2.98 50.63
C PHE A 3 48.88 -3.02 49.12
N GLY A 4 48.10 -2.46 48.19
CA GLY A 4 46.94 -1.54 48.26
C GLY A 4 46.21 -1.42 46.90
N LYS A 5 44.89 -1.20 46.90
CA LYS A 5 44.16 0.09 46.67
C LYS A 5 44.32 0.74 45.28
N ARG A 6 43.22 0.77 44.51
CA ARG A 6 42.54 1.91 43.81
C ARG A 6 41.73 1.36 42.61
N ALA A 7 40.58 1.89 42.20
CA ALA A 7 39.75 2.99 42.68
C ALA A 7 38.32 2.82 42.15
N LYS A 8 37.34 3.15 43.00
CA LYS A 8 35.96 3.47 42.64
C LYS A 8 35.93 4.71 41.75
N ARG A 9 35.08 4.74 40.72
CA ARG A 9 34.60 5.98 40.11
C ARG A 9 33.08 6.09 40.25
N CYS A 10 32.68 7.27 40.71
CA CYS A 10 31.36 7.71 41.07
C CYS A 10 30.43 7.82 39.84
N LEU A 11 29.19 7.36 40.00
CA LEU A 11 28.03 7.87 39.28
C LEU A 11 27.55 9.13 40.02
N VAL A 12 27.65 10.28 39.35
CA VAL A 12 27.02 11.53 39.78
C VAL A 12 25.73 11.68 38.98
N ALA A 13 24.64 11.92 39.71
CA ALA A 13 23.32 12.14 39.16
C ALA A 13 23.07 13.63 38.83
N ARG A 14 22.08 13.82 37.92
CA ARG A 14 21.23 15.00 37.63
C ARG A 14 21.73 15.99 36.56
N PRO A 15 20.83 16.83 35.96
CA PRO A 15 19.35 16.79 35.90
C PRO A 15 18.73 17.02 34.50
N ASN A 16 17.41 16.81 34.43
CA ASN A 16 16.45 17.36 33.48
C ASN A 16 16.82 18.73 32.87
N MET A 17 16.70 18.84 31.55
CA MET A 17 16.45 20.12 30.88
C MET A 17 15.34 19.97 29.84
N ALA A 18 14.24 20.66 30.12
CA ALA A 18 13.16 20.95 29.17
C ALA A 18 13.64 21.95 28.09
N PRO A 19 13.08 21.92 26.87
CA PRO A 19 13.36 22.93 25.86
C PRO A 19 12.62 24.24 26.14
N LYS A 20 13.35 25.36 26.08
CA LYS A 20 12.81 26.72 26.14
C LYS A 20 12.21 27.15 24.79
N PRO A 21 11.21 28.07 24.81
CA PRO A 21 10.58 28.63 23.63
C PRO A 21 11.36 29.84 23.10
N THR A 22 11.33 30.06 21.79
CA THR A 22 11.88 31.28 21.15
C THR A 22 10.78 32.11 20.49
N SER A 23 10.67 33.33 21.04
CA SER A 23 10.45 34.63 20.39
C SER A 23 9.16 34.92 19.63
N ALA A 24 8.38 35.79 20.28
CA ALA A 24 7.39 36.69 19.71
C ALA A 24 8.00 37.76 18.79
N THR A 25 7.20 38.23 17.82
CA THR A 25 7.31 39.58 17.24
C THR A 25 5.94 40.27 17.36
N LYS A 26 5.90 41.40 18.09
CA LYS A 26 4.80 42.38 18.15
C LYS A 26 4.87 43.26 16.87
N SER A 27 3.89 44.00 16.33
CA SER A 27 2.68 44.74 16.76
C SER A 27 2.01 45.27 15.44
N PRO A 28 1.05 46.23 15.41
CA PRO A 28 -0.06 46.57 16.31
C PRO A 28 -1.42 46.77 15.58
N THR A 29 -2.49 46.76 16.36
CA THR A 29 -3.86 47.27 16.07
C THR A 29 -3.96 48.80 16.08
N THR A 30 -4.83 49.39 15.25
CA THR A 30 -6.05 50.18 15.61
C THR A 30 -6.43 51.22 14.54
N GLY A 31 -7.73 51.34 14.23
CA GLY A 31 -8.28 52.42 13.40
C GLY A 31 -9.78 52.28 13.14
N LYS A 32 -10.58 53.20 13.71
CA LYS A 32 -12.06 53.19 13.88
C LYS A 32 -12.89 53.50 12.61
N LYS A 33 -14.14 52.98 12.65
CA LYS A 33 -15.47 53.41 12.10
C LYS A 33 -15.65 54.93 11.84
N PRO A 34 -16.67 55.41 11.06
CA PRO A 34 -18.13 55.13 11.22
C PRO A 34 -18.96 54.97 9.90
N ALA A 35 -19.98 54.11 9.86
CA ALA A 35 -21.43 54.39 9.96
C ALA A 35 -22.04 55.44 9.00
N SER A 36 -22.95 55.01 8.13
CA SER A 36 -24.20 55.74 7.86
C SER A 36 -25.32 54.78 7.47
N ALA A 37 -26.50 55.06 8.03
CA ALA A 37 -27.75 54.35 7.82
C ALA A 37 -28.61 55.13 6.80
N GLY A 38 -29.28 54.41 5.91
CA GLY A 38 -30.28 54.97 4.98
C GLY A 38 -31.51 54.07 4.97
N LYS A 39 -32.55 54.53 5.68
CA LYS A 39 -33.89 53.95 5.80
C LYS A 39 -34.68 54.25 4.51
N GLY A 40 -35.34 53.25 3.92
CA GLY A 40 -36.30 53.44 2.83
C GLY A 40 -37.36 52.35 2.84
N LYS A 41 -38.59 52.73 3.14
CA LYS A 41 -39.79 51.92 3.39
C LYS A 41 -40.63 51.89 2.11
N GLY A 42 -41.23 50.75 1.76
CA GLY A 42 -42.19 50.66 0.65
C GLY A 42 -42.81 49.27 0.53
N ASP A 43 -43.99 49.11 1.12
CA ASP A 43 -44.88 47.96 0.98
C ASP A 43 -45.43 47.82 -0.45
N ALA A 44 -45.48 46.59 -0.99
CA ALA A 44 -46.49 46.16 -1.96
C ALA A 44 -46.71 44.64 -1.94
N LYS A 45 -47.98 44.31 -1.75
CA LYS A 45 -48.70 43.04 -1.53
C LYS A 45 -48.63 42.02 -2.68
N SER A 46 -48.68 40.72 -2.30
CA SER A 46 -49.22 39.52 -3.00
C SER A 46 -48.57 39.10 -4.34
N THR A 47 -48.20 37.84 -4.58
CA THR A 47 -49.11 36.69 -4.71
C THR A 47 -48.32 35.37 -4.68
N GLU A 48 -48.87 34.34 -4.04
CA GLU A 48 -48.42 32.95 -4.12
C GLU A 48 -48.41 32.43 -5.57
N VAL A 49 -47.32 31.79 -5.97
CA VAL A 49 -47.37 30.60 -6.84
C VAL A 49 -46.38 29.58 -6.29
N LYS A 50 -46.91 28.50 -5.73
CA LYS A 50 -46.19 27.24 -5.52
C LYS A 50 -45.67 26.75 -6.86
N ALA A 51 -44.35 26.74 -7.04
CA ALA A 51 -43.67 25.90 -8.01
C ALA A 51 -42.71 25.01 -7.22
N GLY A 52 -42.96 23.70 -7.27
CA GLY A 52 -42.24 22.70 -6.49
C GLY A 52 -40.75 22.78 -6.72
N ALA A 53 -39.99 22.85 -5.62
CA ALA A 53 -38.59 22.49 -5.63
C ALA A 53 -38.50 21.03 -6.13
N PRO A 54 -37.68 20.71 -7.14
CA PRO A 54 -37.31 19.32 -7.35
C PRO A 54 -36.53 18.88 -6.12
N ALA A 55 -36.97 17.77 -5.54
CA ALA A 55 -36.29 17.11 -4.46
C ALA A 55 -34.81 16.94 -4.83
N SER A 56 -33.92 17.41 -3.95
CA SER A 56 -32.56 16.94 -3.90
C SER A 56 -32.62 15.45 -3.60
N ASP A 57 -32.48 14.62 -4.64
CA ASP A 57 -32.14 13.22 -4.47
C ASP A 57 -30.73 13.16 -3.87
N ASP A 58 -30.65 13.28 -2.55
CA ASP A 58 -29.55 12.76 -1.74
C ASP A 58 -29.61 11.22 -1.82
N ALA A 59 -29.34 10.69 -3.00
CA ALA A 59 -29.04 9.28 -3.18
C ALA A 59 -27.70 9.03 -2.50
N GLN A 60 -27.77 8.56 -1.26
CA GLN A 60 -26.63 8.05 -0.51
C GLN A 60 -26.09 6.83 -1.29
N PHE A 61 -25.12 7.07 -2.19
CA PHE A 61 -24.57 6.03 -3.06
C PHE A 61 -23.80 5.01 -2.21
N ALA A 62 -24.35 3.80 -2.11
CA ALA A 62 -23.72 2.68 -1.43
C ALA A 62 -22.52 2.16 -2.24
N ALA A 63 -21.43 1.81 -1.54
CA ALA A 63 -20.28 1.16 -2.15
C ALA A 63 -20.71 -0.13 -2.87
N PRO A 64 -20.20 -0.40 -4.08
CA PRO A 64 -20.60 -1.57 -4.85
C PRO A 64 -20.18 -2.84 -4.12
N THR A 65 -21.10 -3.79 -3.99
CA THR A 65 -20.86 -5.11 -3.40
C THR A 65 -20.58 -6.17 -4.47
N THR A 66 -20.96 -5.88 -5.71
CA THR A 66 -20.77 -6.78 -6.85
C THR A 66 -20.09 -6.10 -8.03
N LYS A 67 -19.47 -6.91 -8.89
CA LYS A 67 -18.90 -6.46 -10.17
C LYS A 67 -19.93 -5.71 -11.03
N ALA A 68 -21.16 -6.21 -11.10
CA ALA A 68 -22.23 -5.60 -11.89
C ALA A 68 -22.58 -4.19 -11.37
N GLU A 69 -22.67 -4.02 -10.05
CA GLU A 69 -22.87 -2.72 -9.41
C GLU A 69 -21.70 -1.77 -9.68
N ALA A 70 -20.46 -2.26 -9.56
CA ALA A 70 -19.26 -1.46 -9.83
C ALA A 70 -19.22 -0.92 -11.26
N LEU A 71 -19.61 -1.75 -12.24
CA LEU A 71 -19.72 -1.35 -13.65
C LEU A 71 -20.88 -0.38 -13.90
N ALA A 72 -22.04 -0.61 -13.25
CA ALA A 72 -23.20 0.27 -13.37
C ALA A 72 -22.99 1.66 -12.77
N GLN A 73 -22.12 1.78 -11.76
CA GLN A 73 -21.82 3.06 -11.08
C GLN A 73 -20.77 3.92 -11.81
N ILE A 74 -20.19 3.44 -12.92
CA ILE A 74 -19.21 4.19 -13.71
C ILE A 74 -19.82 5.51 -14.21
N SER A 75 -19.13 6.63 -13.96
CA SER A 75 -19.53 7.92 -14.49
C SER A 75 -18.87 8.19 -15.84
N PHE A 76 -19.66 8.62 -16.82
CA PHE A 76 -19.18 9.15 -18.11
C PHE A 76 -19.37 10.66 -18.24
N GLU A 77 -19.75 11.32 -17.14
CA GLU A 77 -20.05 12.74 -17.11
C GLU A 77 -18.84 13.60 -17.50
N GLY A 78 -19.04 14.49 -18.48
CA GLY A 78 -18.02 15.39 -19.00
C GLY A 78 -17.22 14.83 -20.19
N LEU A 79 -17.57 13.65 -20.70
CA LEU A 79 -16.96 13.06 -21.90
C LEU A 79 -17.83 13.29 -23.16
N PRO A 80 -17.24 13.71 -24.30
CA PRO A 80 -17.99 13.93 -25.53
C PRO A 80 -18.27 12.63 -26.28
N ASN A 81 -19.49 12.46 -26.83
CA ASN A 81 -19.90 11.37 -27.72
C ASN A 81 -19.38 9.98 -27.29
N CYS A 82 -19.82 9.52 -26.12
CA CYS A 82 -19.31 8.32 -25.46
C CYS A 82 -20.19 7.09 -25.76
N PRO A 83 -19.71 6.06 -26.49
CA PRO A 83 -20.44 4.79 -26.65
C PRO A 83 -20.33 3.98 -25.35
N VAL A 84 -21.25 4.23 -24.42
CA VAL A 84 -21.22 3.69 -23.05
C VAL A 84 -21.20 2.16 -23.02
N GLU A 85 -22.02 1.51 -23.84
CA GLU A 85 -22.12 0.04 -23.87
C GLU A 85 -20.81 -0.61 -24.32
N GLU A 86 -20.19 -0.10 -25.38
CA GLU A 86 -18.92 -0.62 -25.91
C GLU A 86 -17.77 -0.43 -24.94
N ILE A 87 -17.69 0.74 -24.29
CA ILE A 87 -16.66 1.03 -23.29
C ILE A 87 -16.86 0.15 -22.06
N THR A 88 -18.10 -0.03 -21.61
CA THR A 88 -18.41 -0.89 -20.46
C THR A 88 -18.05 -2.34 -20.76
N ALA A 89 -18.36 -2.85 -21.96
CA ALA A 89 -17.97 -4.19 -22.39
C ALA A 89 -16.45 -4.37 -22.47
N LEU A 90 -15.71 -3.35 -22.94
CA LEU A 90 -14.25 -3.37 -22.98
C LEU A 90 -13.64 -3.43 -21.57
N ILE A 91 -14.17 -2.64 -20.63
CA ILE A 91 -13.74 -2.64 -19.22
C ILE A 91 -14.10 -3.97 -18.55
N ASP A 92 -15.30 -4.49 -18.80
CA ASP A 92 -15.78 -5.77 -18.28
C ASP A 92 -14.84 -6.92 -18.68
N GLY A 93 -14.42 -6.97 -19.95
CA GLY A 93 -13.48 -7.97 -20.47
C GLY A 93 -12.06 -7.90 -19.85
N LYS A 94 -11.73 -6.82 -19.12
CA LYS A 94 -10.44 -6.62 -18.45
C LYS A 94 -10.57 -6.42 -16.94
N TYR A 95 -11.76 -6.59 -16.39
CA TYR A 95 -12.10 -6.25 -15.01
C TYR A 95 -11.15 -6.88 -13.99
N ASP A 96 -10.84 -8.17 -14.12
CA ASP A 96 -9.95 -8.89 -13.20
C ASP A 96 -8.52 -8.32 -13.21
N THR A 97 -8.05 -7.87 -14.37
CA THR A 97 -6.72 -7.24 -14.49
C THR A 97 -6.74 -5.86 -13.84
N ILE A 98 -7.81 -5.10 -14.04
CA ILE A 98 -7.99 -3.79 -13.45
C ILE A 98 -8.11 -3.90 -11.92
N CYS A 99 -8.80 -4.91 -11.39
CA CYS A 99 -8.88 -5.17 -9.95
C CYS A 99 -7.52 -5.50 -9.35
N LYS A 100 -6.68 -6.29 -10.03
CA LYS A 100 -5.29 -6.55 -9.60
C LYS A 100 -4.46 -5.27 -9.54
N VAL A 101 -4.57 -4.43 -10.56
CA VAL A 101 -3.93 -3.11 -10.61
C VAL A 101 -4.42 -2.23 -9.46
N PHE A 102 -5.73 -2.12 -9.28
CA PHE A 102 -6.35 -1.35 -8.21
C PHE A 102 -5.87 -1.81 -6.83
N ALA A 103 -6.00 -3.10 -6.54
CA ALA A 103 -5.55 -3.72 -5.29
C ALA A 103 -4.06 -3.49 -5.03
N HIS A 104 -3.21 -3.56 -6.07
CA HIS A 104 -1.80 -3.27 -5.94
C HIS A 104 -1.53 -1.82 -5.52
N TYR A 105 -2.19 -0.84 -6.13
CA TYR A 105 -1.94 0.56 -5.83
C TYR A 105 -2.63 1.06 -4.54
N CYS A 106 -3.70 0.42 -4.07
CA CYS A 106 -4.29 0.73 -2.76
C CYS A 106 -3.29 0.56 -1.60
N LYS A 107 -2.36 -0.39 -1.75
CA LYS A 107 -1.32 -0.74 -0.77
C LYS A 107 -0.33 0.39 -0.47
N TYR A 108 -0.16 1.37 -1.35
CA TYR A 108 0.82 2.45 -1.20
C TYR A 108 0.45 3.51 -0.16
N SER A 109 -0.67 3.33 0.55
CA SER A 109 -1.17 4.28 1.53
C SER A 109 -1.05 3.73 2.95
N GLU A 110 -0.85 4.61 3.93
CA GLU A 110 -0.92 4.25 5.35
C GLU A 110 -2.38 4.03 5.76
N CYS A 111 -2.77 2.80 6.08
CA CYS A 111 -4.13 2.44 6.44
C CYS A 111 -4.13 1.55 7.68
N LYS A 112 -5.03 1.86 8.62
CA LYS A 112 -5.21 1.13 9.89
C LYS A 112 -6.40 0.16 9.84
N THR A 113 -7.31 0.38 8.90
CA THR A 113 -8.52 -0.43 8.72
C THR A 113 -8.53 -1.07 7.33
N ILE A 114 -9.28 -2.17 7.21
CA ILE A 114 -9.45 -2.86 5.93
C ILE A 114 -10.21 -2.01 4.91
N GLU A 115 -11.17 -1.21 5.36
CA GLU A 115 -11.89 -0.26 4.50
C GLU A 115 -10.91 0.74 3.86
N MET A 116 -10.00 1.31 4.64
CA MET A 116 -8.97 2.21 4.11
C MET A 116 -7.98 1.49 3.19
N ALA A 117 -7.69 0.21 3.46
CA ALA A 117 -6.79 -0.61 2.65
C ALA A 117 -7.36 -0.99 1.28
N THR A 118 -8.68 -0.96 1.13
CA THR A 118 -9.40 -1.30 -0.11
C THR A 118 -9.76 -0.08 -0.94
N ARG A 119 -9.27 1.10 -0.57
CA ARG A 119 -9.48 2.36 -1.30
C ARG A 119 -8.18 2.92 -1.85
N LEU A 120 -8.22 3.40 -3.08
CA LEU A 120 -7.07 4.03 -3.72
C LEU A 120 -6.93 5.46 -3.22
N ARG A 121 -5.72 5.84 -2.80
CA ARG A 121 -5.38 7.23 -2.47
C ARG A 121 -4.41 7.83 -3.45
N LEU A 122 -4.21 9.14 -3.31
CA LEU A 122 -3.35 9.93 -4.17
C LEU A 122 -1.90 9.39 -4.25
N ALA A 123 -1.35 8.85 -3.17
CA ALA A 123 -0.01 8.25 -3.16
C ALA A 123 0.09 7.05 -4.13
N GLY A 124 -0.85 6.11 -4.04
CA GLY A 124 -0.94 4.97 -4.95
C GLY A 124 -1.20 5.40 -6.39
N PHE A 125 -2.08 6.38 -6.60
CA PHE A 125 -2.35 6.91 -7.94
C PHE A 125 -1.12 7.58 -8.58
N LYS A 126 -0.35 8.36 -7.82
CA LYS A 126 0.92 8.93 -8.29
C LYS A 126 1.93 7.85 -8.67
N GLN A 127 1.97 6.74 -7.91
CA GLN A 127 2.83 5.62 -8.26
C GLN A 127 2.37 4.92 -9.55
N LEU A 128 1.06 4.74 -9.74
CA LEU A 128 0.48 4.19 -10.97
C LEU A 128 0.90 5.00 -12.21
N ILE A 129 0.78 6.32 -12.14
CA ILE A 129 1.18 7.22 -13.25
C ILE A 129 2.64 7.02 -13.62
N LYS A 130 3.52 6.94 -12.61
CA LYS A 130 4.96 6.77 -12.80
C LYS A 130 5.29 5.41 -13.40
N ASP A 131 4.74 4.34 -12.82
CA ASP A 131 5.00 2.96 -13.24
C ASP A 131 4.50 2.70 -14.67
N ALA A 132 3.31 3.19 -15.01
CA ALA A 132 2.75 3.06 -16.36
C ALA A 132 3.29 4.10 -17.35
N ARG A 133 4.12 5.06 -16.90
CA ARG A 133 4.67 6.17 -17.70
C ARG A 133 3.58 6.94 -18.45
N LEU A 134 2.51 7.30 -17.74
CA LEU A 134 1.37 7.99 -18.34
C LEU A 134 1.64 9.49 -18.58
N GLU A 135 2.60 10.07 -17.87
CA GLU A 135 2.91 11.50 -17.88
C GLU A 135 3.32 12.01 -19.27
N LEU A 136 2.77 13.16 -19.63
CA LEU A 136 3.13 13.91 -20.84
C LEU A 136 3.60 15.30 -20.44
N LYS A 137 4.39 15.96 -21.30
CA LYS A 137 4.85 17.34 -21.06
C LYS A 137 3.70 18.34 -20.84
N VAL A 138 2.55 18.08 -21.46
CA VAL A 138 1.36 18.95 -21.42
C VAL A 138 0.26 18.42 -20.50
N TYR A 139 0.40 17.20 -19.99
CA TYR A 139 -0.53 16.53 -19.09
C TYR A 139 0.29 15.82 -18.00
N ASP A 140 0.66 16.60 -17.00
CA ASP A 140 1.61 16.24 -15.95
C ASP A 140 0.94 15.54 -14.76
N ILE A 141 1.76 15.05 -13.83
CA ILE A 141 1.26 14.41 -12.61
C ILE A 141 0.37 15.33 -11.77
N SER A 142 0.55 16.65 -11.85
CA SER A 142 -0.25 17.65 -11.13
C SER A 142 -1.66 17.72 -11.68
N GLN A 143 -1.81 17.80 -13.00
CA GLN A 143 -3.10 17.79 -13.68
C GLN A 143 -3.84 16.46 -13.49
N MET A 144 -3.13 15.33 -13.57
CA MET A 144 -3.71 14.03 -13.26
C MET A 144 -4.15 13.93 -11.78
N SER A 145 -3.37 14.48 -10.85
CA SER A 145 -3.74 14.53 -9.42
C SER A 145 -5.00 15.38 -9.18
N ARG A 146 -5.18 16.48 -9.92
CA ARG A 146 -6.42 17.27 -9.88
C ARG A 146 -7.61 16.46 -10.40
N LEU A 147 -7.43 15.69 -11.47
CA LEU A 147 -8.47 14.79 -11.96
C LEU A 147 -8.85 13.74 -10.91
N PHE A 148 -7.87 13.16 -10.21
CA PHE A 148 -8.11 12.25 -9.10
C PHE A 148 -9.00 12.88 -8.02
N ASN A 149 -8.66 14.10 -7.58
CA ASN A 149 -9.46 14.83 -6.59
C ASN A 149 -10.85 15.21 -7.13
N LEU A 150 -10.96 15.58 -8.40
CA LEU A 150 -12.24 15.91 -9.04
C LEU A 150 -13.14 14.68 -9.11
N LYS A 151 -12.65 13.54 -9.59
CA LYS A 151 -13.46 12.33 -9.76
C LYS A 151 -13.66 11.56 -8.46
N GLY A 152 -12.82 11.79 -7.45
CA GLY A 152 -13.06 11.34 -6.08
C GLY A 152 -14.03 12.22 -5.30
N GLY A 153 -14.00 13.54 -5.51
CA GLY A 153 -14.87 14.49 -4.80
C GLY A 153 -16.25 14.72 -5.45
N ALA A 154 -16.38 14.56 -6.77
CA ALA A 154 -17.58 14.98 -7.52
C ALA A 154 -18.85 14.14 -7.28
N LYS A 155 -18.80 13.04 -6.53
CA LYS A 155 -19.98 12.21 -6.22
C LYS A 155 -20.31 12.09 -4.72
N GLY A 156 -19.65 12.81 -3.83
CA GLY A 156 -19.90 12.70 -2.38
C GLY A 156 -19.52 11.35 -1.74
N ILE A 157 -18.90 10.44 -2.49
CA ILE A 157 -18.40 9.13 -1.99
C ILE A 157 -16.89 9.19 -1.67
N GLY A 158 -16.18 10.20 -2.19
CA GLY A 158 -14.94 10.61 -1.57
C GLY A 158 -15.33 11.21 -0.23
N LEU A 159 -15.36 10.38 0.82
CA LEU A 159 -15.29 10.89 2.17
C LEU A 159 -14.16 11.93 2.14
N GLU A 160 -14.48 13.19 2.43
CA GLU A 160 -13.47 14.07 3.02
C GLU A 160 -13.15 13.44 4.38
N ALA A 161 -12.41 12.34 4.33
CA ALA A 161 -11.78 11.77 5.48
C ALA A 161 -10.77 12.81 5.94
N GLU A 162 -10.45 12.84 7.23
CA GLU A 162 -9.35 13.64 7.76
C GLU A 162 -8.03 13.41 6.99
N ASP A 163 -7.94 12.28 6.26
CA ASP A 163 -6.81 11.83 5.43
C ASP A 163 -6.89 12.19 3.92
N GLY A 164 -7.92 12.90 3.46
CA GLY A 164 -8.10 13.35 2.06
C GLY A 164 -8.89 12.41 1.14
N THR A 165 -8.92 12.72 -0.16
CA THR A 165 -9.73 12.01 -1.17
C THR A 165 -9.30 10.56 -1.36
N THR A 166 -10.26 9.63 -1.31
CA THR A 166 -10.05 8.19 -1.56
C THR A 166 -11.05 7.68 -2.61
N LEU A 167 -10.65 6.69 -3.41
CA LEU A 167 -11.48 6.12 -4.47
C LEU A 167 -11.82 4.65 -4.21
N GLY A 168 -13.10 4.30 -4.35
CA GLY A 168 -13.55 2.92 -4.56
C GLY A 168 -13.22 2.42 -5.97
N ILE A 169 -13.53 1.15 -6.25
CA ILE A 169 -13.27 0.54 -7.55
C ILE A 169 -14.05 1.22 -8.68
N GLU A 170 -15.31 1.58 -8.45
CA GLU A 170 -16.20 2.27 -9.39
C GLU A 170 -15.66 3.66 -9.79
N GLN A 171 -15.13 4.38 -8.80
CA GLN A 171 -14.49 5.67 -8.99
C GLN A 171 -13.15 5.53 -9.69
N PHE A 172 -12.41 4.45 -9.42
CA PHE A 172 -11.19 4.14 -10.14
C PHE A 172 -11.43 3.80 -11.62
N LEU A 173 -12.47 3.01 -11.94
CA LEU A 173 -12.87 2.75 -13.33
C LEU A 173 -13.25 4.04 -14.06
N THR A 174 -14.05 4.88 -13.40
CA THR A 174 -14.38 6.23 -13.87
C THR A 174 -13.12 7.05 -14.14
N LEU A 175 -12.17 7.05 -13.20
CA LEU A 175 -10.91 7.76 -13.33
C LEU A 175 -10.09 7.25 -14.51
N LEU A 176 -9.97 5.94 -14.72
CA LEU A 176 -9.22 5.37 -15.84
C LEU A 176 -9.77 5.80 -17.19
N ILE A 177 -11.10 5.83 -17.36
CA ILE A 177 -11.74 6.27 -18.61
C ILE A 177 -11.44 7.75 -18.89
N HIS A 178 -11.55 8.60 -17.87
CA HIS A 178 -11.23 10.02 -18.01
C HIS A 178 -9.73 10.25 -18.23
N LEU A 179 -8.89 9.49 -17.53
CA LEU A 179 -7.44 9.56 -17.67
C LEU A 179 -7.02 9.18 -19.09
N ALA A 180 -7.61 8.13 -19.67
CA ALA A 180 -7.39 7.75 -21.05
C ALA A 180 -7.75 8.89 -22.01
N PHE A 181 -8.96 9.44 -21.87
CA PHE A 181 -9.44 10.51 -22.73
C PHE A 181 -8.59 11.78 -22.64
N TYR A 182 -8.26 12.25 -21.43
CA TYR A 182 -7.47 13.46 -21.24
C TYR A 182 -6.00 13.28 -21.59
N ARG A 183 -5.46 12.07 -21.47
CA ARG A 183 -4.09 11.80 -21.92
C ARG A 183 -3.98 11.92 -23.44
N ASP A 184 -4.92 11.34 -24.18
CA ASP A 184 -4.91 11.39 -25.66
C ASP A 184 -5.45 12.73 -26.18
N ASN A 185 -6.23 13.45 -25.37
CA ASN A 185 -6.71 14.79 -25.68
C ASN A 185 -6.43 15.81 -24.53
N PRO A 186 -5.15 16.20 -24.29
CA PRO A 186 -4.76 17.08 -23.17
C PRO A 186 -5.50 18.41 -23.10
N ARG A 187 -6.00 18.92 -24.24
CA ARG A 187 -6.78 20.16 -24.30
C ARG A 187 -8.08 20.12 -23.51
N TYR A 188 -8.67 18.94 -23.30
CA TYR A 188 -9.91 18.78 -22.54
C TYR A 188 -9.65 18.55 -21.05
N ALA A 189 -8.40 18.32 -20.64
CA ALA A 189 -8.06 18.25 -19.23
C ALA A 189 -8.47 19.57 -18.54
N PRO A 190 -8.86 19.54 -17.25
CA PRO A 190 -9.22 20.74 -16.51
C PRO A 190 -8.09 21.79 -16.59
N GLN A 191 -8.27 22.80 -17.45
CA GLN A 191 -7.20 23.69 -17.87
C GLN A 191 -6.76 24.63 -16.74
N MET A 192 -5.46 24.90 -16.64
CA MET A 192 -5.00 26.18 -16.08
C MET A 192 -5.31 27.29 -17.08
N ALA A 193 -5.73 28.46 -16.58
CA ALA A 193 -6.01 29.61 -17.42
C ALA A 193 -4.80 29.91 -18.36
N GLY A 194 -5.02 29.89 -19.67
CA GLY A 194 -4.02 30.28 -20.68
C GLY A 194 -3.54 29.21 -21.68
N ALA A 195 -4.11 27.99 -21.69
CA ALA A 195 -3.70 26.98 -22.67
C ALA A 195 -4.17 27.33 -24.11
N PRO A 196 -3.30 27.21 -25.14
CA PRO A 196 -3.67 27.49 -26.52
C PRO A 196 -4.70 26.49 -27.04
N LYS A 197 -5.77 27.00 -27.67
CA LYS A 197 -6.78 26.18 -28.35
C LYS A 197 -6.17 25.51 -29.57
N MET A 198 -5.73 24.26 -29.46
CA MET A 198 -5.24 23.48 -30.62
C MET A 198 -6.40 22.90 -31.42
N THR A 199 -6.33 23.07 -32.75
CA THR A 199 -7.27 22.61 -33.79
C THR A 199 -6.95 21.19 -34.33
N GLN A 200 -6.49 20.27 -33.47
CA GLN A 200 -6.34 18.87 -33.87
C GLN A 200 -7.66 18.11 -33.78
N GLU A 201 -7.80 17.02 -34.52
CA GLU A 201 -8.97 16.13 -34.45
C GLU A 201 -9.05 15.47 -33.06
N THR A 202 -10.25 15.43 -32.44
CA THR A 202 -10.42 14.79 -31.13
C THR A 202 -10.35 13.28 -31.30
N VAL A 203 -9.45 12.62 -30.57
CA VAL A 203 -9.45 11.16 -30.49
C VAL A 203 -10.72 10.71 -29.75
N PRO A 204 -11.57 9.86 -30.36
CA PRO A 204 -12.80 9.39 -29.72
C PRO A 204 -12.53 8.66 -28.40
N VAL A 205 -13.46 8.78 -27.44
CA VAL A 205 -13.33 8.21 -26.09
C VAL A 205 -13.05 6.71 -26.14
N LEU A 206 -13.79 5.98 -26.98
CA LEU A 206 -13.61 4.53 -27.14
C LEU A 206 -12.16 4.18 -27.53
N GLN A 207 -11.60 4.91 -28.49
CA GLN A 207 -10.25 4.66 -28.96
C GLN A 207 -9.21 5.02 -27.89
N SER A 208 -9.42 6.10 -27.12
CA SER A 208 -8.56 6.42 -25.98
C SER A 208 -8.57 5.31 -24.92
N VAL A 209 -9.74 4.76 -24.59
CA VAL A 209 -9.84 3.66 -23.62
C VAL A 209 -9.18 2.39 -24.17
N GLN A 210 -9.34 2.09 -25.46
CA GLN A 210 -8.63 0.98 -26.12
C GLN A 210 -7.12 1.14 -26.03
N ASN A 211 -6.58 2.34 -26.27
CA ASN A 211 -5.15 2.63 -26.13
C ASN A 211 -4.68 2.40 -24.69
N LEU A 212 -5.43 2.90 -23.69
CA LEU A 212 -5.13 2.69 -22.28
C LEU A 212 -5.08 1.19 -21.94
N VAL A 213 -6.10 0.44 -22.33
CA VAL A 213 -6.25 -0.98 -22.03
C VAL A 213 -5.19 -1.84 -22.73
N ASN A 214 -4.85 -1.54 -23.98
CA ASN A 214 -3.94 -2.39 -24.75
C ASN A 214 -2.47 -2.02 -24.54
N GLU A 215 -2.16 -0.74 -24.37
CA GLU A 215 -0.77 -0.27 -24.29
C GLU A 215 -0.28 -0.03 -22.86
N PHE A 216 -1.15 0.50 -21.98
CA PHE A 216 -0.73 0.98 -20.66
C PHE A 216 -1.10 0.03 -19.53
N LEU A 217 -2.27 -0.61 -19.58
CA LEU A 217 -2.69 -1.58 -18.58
C LEU A 217 -1.67 -2.73 -18.38
N PRO A 218 -1.02 -3.28 -19.43
CA PRO A 218 0.03 -4.29 -19.24
C PRO A 218 1.30 -3.76 -18.56
N LYS A 219 1.55 -2.45 -18.62
CA LYS A 219 2.68 -1.80 -17.95
C LYS A 219 2.40 -1.49 -16.48
N MET A 220 1.13 -1.53 -16.05
CA MET A 220 0.74 -1.35 -14.66
C MET A 220 1.04 -2.60 -13.85
N LYS A 221 1.59 -2.43 -12.64
CA LYS A 221 1.88 -3.54 -11.73
C LYS A 221 0.59 -4.19 -11.20
N GLN A 222 0.63 -5.51 -11.08
CA GLN A 222 -0.51 -6.35 -10.65
C GLN A 222 -0.26 -7.07 -9.31
N GLY A 223 0.83 -6.75 -8.62
CA GLY A 223 1.28 -7.43 -7.39
C GLY A 223 2.11 -8.70 -7.65
N THR A 224 2.64 -9.28 -6.58
CA THR A 224 3.59 -10.42 -6.60
C THR A 224 2.94 -11.74 -6.15
N GLN A 225 1.60 -11.79 -6.10
CA GLN A 225 0.87 -12.94 -5.57
C GLN A 225 1.24 -14.25 -6.27
N LYS A 226 1.26 -14.24 -7.60
CA LYS A 226 1.60 -15.42 -8.44
C LYS A 226 3.03 -15.88 -8.23
N GLU A 227 3.99 -14.96 -8.18
CA GLU A 227 5.41 -15.26 -8.03
C GLU A 227 5.67 -15.97 -6.71
N PHE A 228 5.17 -15.40 -5.60
CA PHE A 228 5.31 -16.03 -4.28
C PHE A 228 4.60 -17.38 -4.20
N THR A 229 3.39 -17.50 -4.77
CA THR A 229 2.67 -18.78 -4.79
C THR A 229 3.44 -19.86 -5.56
N MET A 230 4.14 -19.49 -6.65
CA MET A 230 4.98 -20.42 -7.39
C MET A 230 6.21 -20.85 -6.58
N VAL A 231 6.86 -19.91 -5.88
CA VAL A 231 8.00 -20.21 -5.00
C VAL A 231 7.57 -21.15 -3.87
N LEU A 232 6.46 -20.83 -3.19
CA LEU A 232 5.93 -21.66 -2.12
C LEU A 232 5.48 -23.05 -2.61
N LYS A 233 4.97 -23.13 -3.85
CA LYS A 233 4.63 -24.42 -4.47
C LYS A 233 5.85 -25.28 -4.80
N GLY A 234 6.98 -24.64 -5.11
CA GLY A 234 8.22 -25.31 -5.46
C GLY A 234 9.05 -25.77 -4.26
N ASP A 235 8.78 -25.27 -3.05
CA ASP A 235 9.51 -25.61 -1.84
C ASP A 235 8.73 -26.60 -0.97
N THR A 236 9.11 -27.88 -1.03
CA THR A 236 8.46 -28.95 -0.27
C THR A 236 8.68 -28.84 1.24
N GLU A 237 9.81 -28.26 1.68
CA GLU A 237 10.12 -28.07 3.10
C GLU A 237 9.21 -27.00 3.69
N ALA A 238 9.08 -25.86 3.00
CA ALA A 238 8.16 -24.79 3.38
C ALA A 238 6.70 -25.28 3.46
N GLN A 239 6.26 -26.13 2.51
CA GLN A 239 4.93 -26.75 2.56
C GLN A 239 4.74 -27.66 3.77
N GLY A 240 5.73 -28.49 4.09
CA GLY A 240 5.69 -29.37 5.26
C GLY A 240 5.58 -28.57 6.57
N ILE A 241 6.30 -27.45 6.66
CA ILE A 241 6.23 -26.53 7.80
C ILE A 241 4.84 -25.91 7.89
N ILE A 242 4.30 -25.36 6.80
CA ILE A 242 2.96 -24.77 6.78
C ILE A 242 1.91 -25.78 7.24
N ALA A 243 1.94 -27.01 6.71
CA ALA A 243 1.02 -28.07 7.10
C ALA A 243 1.12 -28.42 8.60
N SER A 244 2.33 -28.46 9.16
CA SER A 244 2.53 -28.76 10.59
C SER A 244 2.00 -27.65 11.52
N TYR A 245 1.89 -26.42 11.02
CA TYR A 245 1.46 -25.25 11.79
C TYR A 245 -0.01 -24.86 11.54
N GLU A 246 -0.70 -25.52 10.62
CA GLU A 246 -2.07 -25.20 10.20
C GLU A 246 -3.06 -25.16 11.38
N GLU A 247 -3.04 -26.18 12.25
CA GLU A 247 -3.91 -26.25 13.43
C GLU A 247 -3.63 -25.10 14.43
N LYS A 248 -2.36 -24.77 14.64
CA LYS A 248 -1.97 -23.67 15.54
C LYS A 248 -2.40 -22.32 14.99
N VAL A 249 -2.26 -22.13 13.67
CA VAL A 249 -2.71 -20.90 12.99
C VAL A 249 -4.24 -20.80 12.98
N ALA A 250 -4.97 -21.92 12.86
CA ALA A 250 -6.42 -21.94 13.04
C ALA A 250 -6.84 -21.51 14.46
N GLY A 251 -6.11 -21.98 15.47
CA GLY A 251 -6.30 -21.53 16.85
C GLY A 251 -5.98 -20.04 17.05
N LEU A 252 -4.95 -19.52 16.37
CA LEU A 252 -4.65 -18.09 16.35
C LEU A 252 -5.79 -17.29 15.70
N LEU A 253 -6.27 -17.71 14.52
CA LEU A 253 -7.36 -17.05 13.81
C LEU A 253 -8.62 -16.96 14.68
N THR A 254 -8.98 -18.05 15.37
CA THR A 254 -10.13 -18.05 16.30
C THR A 254 -9.95 -17.00 17.40
N LYS A 255 -8.75 -16.88 17.98
CA LYS A 255 -8.45 -15.83 18.98
C LYS A 255 -8.55 -14.43 18.39
N LEU A 256 -8.12 -14.22 17.15
CA LEU A 256 -8.24 -12.94 16.47
C LEU A 256 -9.70 -12.57 16.22
N GLN A 257 -10.53 -13.53 15.80
CA GLN A 257 -11.98 -13.35 15.64
C GLN A 257 -12.66 -13.00 16.97
N GLU A 258 -12.36 -13.73 18.05
CA GLU A 258 -12.90 -13.39 19.37
C GLU A 258 -12.48 -12.00 19.85
N LYS A 259 -11.21 -11.59 19.62
CA LYS A 259 -10.74 -10.25 19.94
C LYS A 259 -11.45 -9.19 19.09
N ALA A 260 -11.67 -9.47 17.81
CA ALA A 260 -12.35 -8.59 16.86
C ALA A 260 -13.80 -8.32 17.33
N GLU A 261 -14.53 -9.37 17.71
CA GLU A 261 -15.88 -9.26 18.28
C GLU A 261 -15.89 -8.46 19.59
N LYS A 262 -14.98 -8.76 20.53
CA LYS A 262 -14.90 -8.07 21.84
C LYS A 262 -14.59 -6.59 21.72
N THR A 263 -13.77 -6.22 20.74
CA THR A 263 -13.32 -4.82 20.53
C THR A 263 -14.17 -4.09 19.49
N ASN A 264 -15.13 -4.76 18.86
CA ASN A 264 -15.89 -4.25 17.72
C ASN A 264 -14.97 -3.70 16.61
N THR A 265 -13.91 -4.44 16.30
CA THR A 265 -12.97 -4.15 15.21
C THR A 265 -12.92 -5.33 14.25
N ASP A 266 -12.19 -5.18 13.15
CA ASP A 266 -12.06 -6.21 12.13
C ASP A 266 -10.85 -7.13 12.38
N VAL A 267 -10.90 -8.36 11.85
CA VAL A 267 -9.84 -9.39 12.02
C VAL A 267 -8.50 -8.90 11.48
N TYR A 268 -8.48 -8.10 10.41
CA TYR A 268 -7.27 -7.49 9.87
C TYR A 268 -6.58 -6.56 10.88
N THR A 269 -7.37 -5.75 11.61
CA THR A 269 -6.84 -4.86 12.65
C THR A 269 -6.27 -5.67 13.80
N GLN A 270 -6.95 -6.75 14.22
CA GLN A 270 -6.44 -7.64 15.26
C GLN A 270 -5.17 -8.40 14.83
N TYR A 271 -5.07 -8.77 13.56
CA TYR A 271 -3.85 -9.37 13.01
C TYR A 271 -2.66 -8.41 13.11
N GLN A 272 -2.82 -7.14 12.75
CA GLN A 272 -1.76 -6.13 12.90
C GLN A 272 -1.32 -5.97 14.35
N LEU A 273 -2.28 -5.81 15.27
CA LEU A 273 -2.00 -5.67 16.69
C LEU A 273 -1.29 -6.92 17.24
N CYS A 274 -1.66 -8.12 16.78
CA CYS A 274 -0.97 -9.36 17.16
C CYS A 274 0.50 -9.35 16.71
N LEU A 275 0.81 -8.85 15.51
CA LEU A 275 2.18 -8.72 15.03
C LEU A 275 2.98 -7.67 15.83
N GLU A 276 2.33 -6.62 16.31
CA GLU A 276 2.95 -5.63 17.20
C GLU A 276 3.21 -6.21 18.60
N GLU A 277 2.21 -6.88 19.20
CA GLU A 277 2.27 -7.51 20.53
C GLU A 277 3.38 -8.57 20.61
N THR A 278 3.54 -9.36 19.55
CA THR A 278 4.58 -10.41 19.45
C THR A 278 5.97 -9.84 19.16
N GLY A 279 6.08 -8.55 18.84
CA GLY A 279 7.33 -7.95 18.37
C GLY A 279 7.74 -8.45 16.98
N SER A 280 6.78 -8.95 16.19
CA SER A 280 7.00 -9.37 14.81
C SER A 280 7.25 -8.20 13.87
N ILE A 281 6.73 -7.00 14.18
CA ILE A 281 7.02 -5.76 13.45
C ILE A 281 8.20 -5.02 14.08
N GLY A 282 9.04 -4.42 13.25
CA GLY A 282 10.17 -3.59 13.65
C GLY A 282 11.47 -4.01 12.98
N ILE A 283 12.54 -3.36 13.43
CA ILE A 283 13.91 -3.68 13.03
C ILE A 283 14.62 -4.27 14.23
N ARG A 284 15.28 -5.41 14.04
CA ARG A 284 16.24 -5.95 15.00
C ARG A 284 17.60 -6.10 14.34
N THR A 285 18.62 -5.85 15.13
CA THR A 285 20.02 -6.03 14.74
C THR A 285 20.70 -6.88 15.79
N LEU A 286 21.41 -7.90 15.34
CA LEU A 286 22.16 -8.82 16.18
C LEU A 286 23.59 -8.87 15.65
N ASP A 287 24.57 -8.63 16.52
CA ASP A 287 25.97 -8.80 16.17
C ASP A 287 26.36 -10.24 16.48
N VAL A 288 26.61 -11.04 15.44
CA VAL A 288 27.05 -12.43 15.55
C VAL A 288 28.53 -12.49 15.22
N THR A 289 29.30 -13.24 16.01
CA THR A 289 30.68 -13.57 15.65
C THR A 289 30.65 -14.82 14.78
N GLU A 290 30.97 -14.70 13.51
CA GLU A 290 31.11 -15.85 12.63
C GLU A 290 32.25 -16.78 13.08
N ALA A 291 32.27 -18.02 12.59
CA ALA A 291 33.36 -18.97 12.81
C ALA A 291 34.74 -18.42 12.37
N SER A 292 34.76 -17.44 11.46
CA SER A 292 35.94 -16.71 11.01
C SER A 292 36.51 -15.73 12.07
N GLY A 293 35.80 -15.50 13.18
CA GLY A 293 36.13 -14.51 14.20
C GLY A 293 35.71 -13.08 13.82
N ILE A 294 35.05 -12.90 12.67
CA ILE A 294 34.54 -11.60 12.20
C ILE A 294 33.17 -11.34 12.83
N LEU A 295 32.98 -10.14 13.36
CA LEU A 295 31.67 -9.66 13.80
C LEU A 295 30.84 -9.25 12.58
N VAL A 296 29.71 -9.93 12.39
CA VAL A 296 28.74 -9.64 11.34
C VAL A 296 27.44 -9.20 11.99
N THR A 297 26.99 -8.00 11.63
CA THR A 297 25.69 -7.47 12.06
C THR A 297 24.59 -8.04 11.17
N MET A 298 23.83 -8.98 11.71
CA MET A 298 22.59 -9.47 11.13
C MET A 298 21.49 -8.45 11.35
N LYS A 299 20.66 -8.22 10.32
CA LYS A 299 19.49 -7.34 10.42
C LYS A 299 18.26 -8.10 9.98
N SER A 300 17.20 -8.06 10.77
CA SER A 300 15.84 -8.43 10.39
C SER A 300 14.97 -7.17 10.42
N SER A 301 14.04 -7.06 9.49
CA SER A 301 13.22 -5.86 9.35
C SER A 301 11.89 -6.17 8.69
N LEU A 302 10.81 -5.94 9.43
CA LEU A 302 9.46 -5.95 8.89
C LEU A 302 8.76 -4.67 9.30
N THR A 303 8.45 -3.81 8.33
CA THR A 303 7.65 -2.61 8.62
C THR A 303 6.16 -2.96 8.66
N GLU A 304 5.38 -2.13 9.35
CA GLU A 304 3.91 -2.27 9.37
C GLU A 304 3.34 -2.28 7.94
N LEU A 305 3.85 -1.40 7.07
CA LEU A 305 3.46 -1.35 5.66
C LEU A 305 3.73 -2.69 4.94
N GLN A 306 4.88 -3.31 5.17
CA GLN A 306 5.23 -4.62 4.58
C GLN A 306 4.33 -5.74 5.09
N ALA A 307 4.05 -5.78 6.40
CA ALA A 307 3.13 -6.75 7.00
C ALA A 307 1.70 -6.60 6.43
N ARG A 308 1.26 -5.35 6.21
CA ARG A 308 -0.02 -5.05 5.54
C ARG A 308 -0.04 -5.55 4.11
N HIS A 309 1.02 -5.31 3.33
CA HIS A 309 1.13 -5.80 1.96
C HIS A 309 1.08 -7.32 1.91
N ALA A 310 1.81 -7.99 2.81
CA ALA A 310 1.82 -9.43 2.93
C ALA A 310 0.42 -10.01 3.12
N PHE A 311 -0.43 -9.39 3.94
CA PHE A 311 -1.82 -9.80 4.10
C PHE A 311 -2.66 -9.52 2.86
N LEU A 312 -2.61 -8.30 2.32
CA LEU A 312 -3.43 -7.90 1.17
C LEU A 312 -3.04 -8.63 -0.13
N ASP A 313 -1.84 -9.19 -0.22
CA ASP A 313 -1.38 -10.01 -1.35
C ASP A 313 -1.96 -11.43 -1.32
N THR A 314 -2.50 -11.92 -0.19
CA THR A 314 -3.15 -13.25 -0.15
C THR A 314 -4.60 -13.22 -0.63
N GLN A 315 -5.22 -12.05 -0.56
CA GLN A 315 -6.62 -11.82 -0.86
C GLN A 315 -6.92 -11.97 -2.36
N ASP A 316 -8.17 -12.34 -2.69
CA ASP A 316 -8.62 -12.26 -4.07
C ASP A 316 -8.80 -10.78 -4.48
N PRO A 317 -8.17 -10.32 -5.57
CA PRO A 317 -8.24 -8.92 -5.97
C PRO A 317 -9.64 -8.41 -6.28
N THR A 318 -10.54 -9.27 -6.78
CA THR A 318 -11.90 -8.86 -7.13
C THR A 318 -12.77 -8.72 -5.88
N ALA A 319 -12.64 -9.64 -4.92
CA ALA A 319 -13.28 -9.56 -3.62
C ALA A 319 -12.74 -8.37 -2.79
N LEU A 320 -11.43 -8.14 -2.85
CA LEU A 320 -10.79 -7.02 -2.17
C LEU A 320 -11.24 -5.66 -2.73
N ALA A 321 -11.50 -5.58 -4.04
CA ALA A 321 -11.97 -4.35 -4.69
C ALA A 321 -13.39 -3.94 -4.26
N VAL A 322 -14.21 -4.88 -3.78
CA VAL A 322 -15.55 -4.63 -3.23
C VAL A 322 -15.57 -4.70 -1.69
N SER A 323 -14.39 -4.61 -1.06
CA SER A 323 -14.23 -4.60 0.40
C SER A 323 -14.77 -5.84 1.13
N THR A 324 -14.72 -7.01 0.48
CA THR A 324 -15.07 -8.30 1.10
C THR A 324 -13.82 -9.17 1.28
N PRO A 325 -13.01 -8.92 2.33
CA PRO A 325 -11.82 -9.71 2.62
C PRO A 325 -12.18 -11.15 3.06
N ASP A 326 -11.29 -12.09 2.78
CA ASP A 326 -11.37 -13.48 3.19
C ASP A 326 -10.39 -13.77 4.34
N TYR A 327 -10.93 -14.30 5.44
CA TYR A 327 -10.21 -14.61 6.68
C TYR A 327 -10.03 -16.11 6.91
N ASP A 328 -9.79 -16.88 5.84
CA ASP A 328 -9.45 -18.30 5.97
C ASP A 328 -8.04 -18.53 6.56
N VAL A 329 -7.85 -19.69 7.20
CA VAL A 329 -6.57 -20.15 7.77
C VAL A 329 -5.49 -20.17 6.69
N SER A 330 -5.82 -20.63 5.49
CA SER A 330 -4.90 -20.69 4.34
C SER A 330 -4.38 -19.30 3.96
N LYS A 331 -5.24 -18.28 4.05
CA LYS A 331 -4.88 -16.88 3.74
C LYS A 331 -4.03 -16.27 4.84
N LEU A 332 -4.34 -16.57 6.09
CA LEU A 332 -3.57 -16.10 7.24
C LEU A 332 -2.16 -16.70 7.26
N ILE A 333 -2.03 -18.02 7.04
CA ILE A 333 -0.71 -18.68 7.06
C ILE A 333 0.17 -18.21 5.90
N GLU A 334 -0.41 -17.98 4.71
CA GLU A 334 0.32 -17.39 3.57
C GLU A 334 0.77 -15.95 3.89
N ALA A 335 -0.07 -15.17 4.58
CA ALA A 335 0.28 -13.79 4.98
C ALA A 335 1.45 -13.77 5.97
N ILE A 336 1.45 -14.69 6.94
CA ILE A 336 2.55 -14.88 7.89
C ILE A 336 3.81 -15.34 7.13
N ALA A 337 3.70 -16.29 6.20
CA ALA A 337 4.82 -16.76 5.39
C ALA A 337 5.46 -15.64 4.56
N ARG A 338 4.65 -14.81 3.89
CA ARG A 338 5.11 -13.61 3.16
C ARG A 338 5.81 -12.61 4.08
N GLY A 339 5.22 -12.39 5.27
CA GLY A 339 5.82 -11.54 6.30
C GLY A 339 7.18 -12.05 6.75
N GLY A 340 7.31 -13.37 6.96
CA GLY A 340 8.55 -14.02 7.37
C GLY A 340 9.65 -13.95 6.33
N ASP A 341 9.35 -14.28 5.08
CA ASP A 341 10.31 -14.17 3.98
C ASP A 341 10.83 -12.74 3.85
N LYS A 342 9.94 -11.74 3.96
CA LYS A 342 10.35 -10.33 3.92
C LYS A 342 11.16 -9.90 5.14
N LYS A 343 10.76 -10.34 6.33
CA LYS A 343 11.39 -9.96 7.61
C LYS A 343 12.84 -10.43 7.70
N TYR A 344 13.06 -11.66 7.29
CA TYR A 344 14.34 -12.36 7.40
C TYR A 344 15.10 -12.41 6.06
N GLU A 345 14.68 -11.61 5.06
CA GLU A 345 15.25 -11.61 3.70
C GLU A 345 16.76 -11.36 3.69
N SER A 346 17.24 -10.48 4.57
CA SER A 346 18.63 -10.07 4.69
C SER A 346 19.51 -11.05 5.47
N ILE A 347 18.93 -12.10 6.07
CA ILE A 347 19.69 -13.15 6.76
C ILE A 347 19.94 -14.26 5.73
N MET A 348 21.19 -14.42 5.32
CA MET A 348 21.56 -15.31 4.20
C MET A 348 21.57 -16.78 4.61
N GLU A 349 21.77 -17.03 5.91
CA GLU A 349 21.82 -18.35 6.54
C GLU A 349 20.43 -18.98 6.63
N MET A 350 19.36 -18.18 6.56
CA MET A 350 17.99 -18.66 6.59
C MET A 350 17.48 -18.99 5.18
N SER A 351 17.23 -20.27 4.92
CA SER A 351 16.47 -20.72 3.75
C SER A 351 15.03 -20.18 3.80
N PHE A 352 14.35 -20.19 2.64
CA PHE A 352 12.95 -19.76 2.53
C PHE A 352 12.03 -20.47 3.55
N SER A 353 12.16 -21.80 3.66
CA SER A 353 11.47 -22.62 4.67
C SER A 353 11.73 -22.15 6.11
N LYS A 354 12.99 -21.86 6.47
CA LYS A 354 13.38 -21.42 7.82
C LYS A 354 12.88 -20.01 8.14
N ARG A 355 12.81 -19.12 7.15
CA ARG A 355 12.23 -17.76 7.33
C ARG A 355 10.75 -17.84 7.68
N ILE A 356 10.01 -18.73 7.00
CA ILE A 356 8.59 -18.97 7.28
C ILE A 356 8.42 -19.57 8.68
N GLU A 357 9.19 -20.62 9.00
CA GLU A 357 9.19 -21.27 10.32
C GLU A 357 9.46 -20.27 11.45
N GLY A 358 10.49 -19.45 11.29
CA GLY A 358 10.88 -18.43 12.26
C GLY A 358 9.77 -17.41 12.52
N MET A 359 9.10 -16.96 11.46
CA MET A 359 7.97 -16.04 11.61
C MET A 359 6.76 -16.70 12.29
N LEU A 360 6.45 -17.97 11.95
CA LEU A 360 5.37 -18.71 12.60
C LEU A 360 5.63 -18.88 14.11
N LYS A 361 6.86 -19.25 14.48
CA LYS A 361 7.26 -19.36 15.90
C LYS A 361 7.15 -18.02 16.63
N ASN A 362 7.54 -16.93 15.99
CA ASN A 362 7.47 -15.59 16.57
C ASN A 362 6.00 -15.16 16.82
N VAL A 363 5.16 -15.25 15.78
CA VAL A 363 3.74 -14.86 15.86
C VAL A 363 2.97 -15.72 16.86
N LEU A 364 3.33 -17.00 17.00
CA LEU A 364 2.70 -17.90 17.97
C LEU A 364 3.32 -17.81 19.39
N ASN A 365 4.29 -16.91 19.60
CA ASN A 365 5.07 -16.77 20.85
C ASN A 365 5.80 -18.06 21.28
N GLU A 366 6.17 -18.92 20.34
CA GLU A 366 6.98 -20.13 20.60
C GLU A 366 8.47 -19.81 20.70
N ALA A 367 8.93 -18.77 20.00
CA ALA A 367 10.29 -18.27 20.07
C ALA A 367 10.30 -16.76 19.86
N THR A 368 11.19 -16.05 20.55
CA THR A 368 11.43 -14.64 20.30
C THR A 368 12.20 -14.43 18.99
N GLU A 369 12.15 -13.21 18.45
CA GLU A 369 12.90 -12.91 17.23
C GLU A 369 14.42 -13.16 17.36
N LEU A 370 14.98 -12.91 18.54
CA LEU A 370 16.40 -13.16 18.80
C LEU A 370 16.70 -14.65 18.76
N GLU A 371 15.87 -15.49 19.39
CA GLU A 371 16.04 -16.95 19.38
C GLU A 371 15.90 -17.53 17.97
N VAL A 372 15.01 -16.98 17.14
CA VAL A 372 14.85 -17.40 15.73
C VAL A 372 16.12 -17.12 14.93
N ILE A 373 16.71 -15.92 15.09
CA ILE A 373 17.94 -15.53 14.40
C ILE A 373 19.11 -16.37 14.91
N ASP A 374 19.22 -16.51 16.23
CA ASP A 374 20.27 -17.27 16.91
C ASP A 374 20.30 -18.73 16.45
N GLN A 375 19.15 -19.42 16.42
CA GLN A 375 19.05 -20.79 15.92
C GLN A 375 19.49 -20.93 14.46
N ALA A 376 19.17 -19.94 13.62
CA ALA A 376 19.58 -19.96 12.22
C ALA A 376 21.08 -19.74 12.04
N THR A 377 21.71 -18.93 12.88
CA THR A 377 23.14 -18.60 12.76
C THR A 377 24.04 -19.61 13.47
N TYR A 378 23.63 -20.18 14.61
CA TYR A 378 24.46 -21.11 15.39
C TYR A 378 24.37 -22.56 14.93
N SER A 379 23.25 -23.00 14.36
CA SER A 379 23.14 -24.38 13.82
C SER A 379 24.15 -24.67 12.72
N VAL A 380 24.60 -23.66 11.97
CA VAL A 380 25.65 -23.79 10.96
C VAL A 380 27.05 -23.95 11.57
N SER A 381 27.26 -23.48 12.81
CA SER A 381 28.58 -23.51 13.47
C SER A 381 28.94 -24.87 14.09
N ASP A 382 27.94 -25.68 14.45
CA ASP A 382 28.16 -27.04 15.00
C ASP A 382 28.28 -28.13 13.91
N ASP A 383 27.76 -27.87 12.70
CA ASP A 383 27.89 -28.77 11.54
C ASP A 383 29.12 -28.41 10.70
N MET A 384 30.33 -28.73 11.20
CA MET A 384 31.60 -28.65 10.45
C MET A 384 31.57 -29.39 9.09
N GLU A 385 30.62 -30.33 8.90
CA GLU A 385 30.39 -31.05 7.65
C GLU A 385 29.47 -30.28 6.67
N GLY A 386 28.59 -29.41 7.18
CA GLY A 386 27.68 -28.54 6.41
C GLY A 386 28.33 -27.24 5.93
N ALA A 387 29.31 -26.73 6.67
CA ALA A 387 30.06 -25.52 6.31
C ALA A 387 30.72 -25.64 4.92
N SER A 388 31.29 -26.81 4.59
CA SER A 388 31.90 -27.06 3.27
C SER A 388 30.85 -27.07 2.13
N ALA A 389 29.68 -27.68 2.35
CA ALA A 389 28.61 -27.72 1.37
C ALA A 389 27.93 -26.34 1.18
N TYR A 390 27.86 -25.56 2.26
CA TYR A 390 27.38 -24.17 2.23
C TYR A 390 28.34 -23.25 1.49
N ASP A 391 29.64 -23.34 1.78
CA ASP A 391 30.69 -22.55 1.12
C ASP A 391 30.69 -22.80 -0.40
N GLU A 392 30.39 -24.03 -0.82
CA GLU A 392 30.27 -24.42 -2.22
C GLU A 392 28.98 -23.87 -2.87
N ARG A 393 27.84 -23.84 -2.15
CA ARG A 393 26.60 -23.19 -2.61
C ARG A 393 26.72 -21.67 -2.72
N VAL A 394 27.38 -21.03 -1.76
CA VAL A 394 27.65 -19.59 -1.78
C VAL A 394 28.58 -19.24 -2.95
N LYS A 395 29.65 -20.02 -3.17
CA LYS A 395 30.52 -19.87 -4.35
C LYS A 395 29.74 -20.02 -5.66
N GLN A 396 28.83 -20.99 -5.75
CA GLN A 396 27.99 -21.18 -6.95
C GLN A 396 26.98 -20.03 -7.15
N ALA A 397 26.39 -19.50 -6.08
CA ALA A 397 25.48 -18.36 -6.13
C ALA A 397 26.20 -17.07 -6.56
N ILE A 398 27.38 -16.81 -5.98
CA ILE A 398 28.25 -15.71 -6.38
C ILE A 398 28.67 -15.87 -7.84
N GLN A 399 29.06 -17.06 -8.27
CA GLN A 399 29.46 -17.33 -9.66
C GLN A 399 28.31 -17.11 -10.65
N LYS A 400 27.07 -17.52 -10.30
CA LYS A 400 25.87 -17.24 -11.11
C LYS A 400 25.58 -15.75 -11.20
N ASN A 401 25.66 -15.03 -10.08
CA ASN A 401 25.50 -13.57 -10.07
C ASN A 401 26.59 -12.87 -10.90
N TRP A 402 27.84 -13.34 -10.81
CA TRP A 402 28.94 -12.82 -11.60
C TRP A 402 28.75 -13.08 -13.09
N LEU A 403 28.28 -14.27 -13.47
CA LEU A 403 27.95 -14.63 -14.86
C LEU A 403 26.81 -13.79 -15.43
N ILE A 404 25.79 -13.47 -14.61
CA ILE A 404 24.71 -12.55 -14.99
C ILE A 404 25.25 -11.14 -15.17
N CYS A 405 26.11 -10.67 -14.25
CA CYS A 405 26.75 -9.36 -14.33
C CYS A 405 27.63 -9.24 -15.58
N TRP A 406 28.38 -10.29 -15.93
CA TRP A 406 29.20 -10.35 -17.14
C TRP A 406 28.37 -10.40 -18.43
N LYS A 407 27.27 -11.16 -18.46
CA LYS A 407 26.36 -11.20 -19.61
C LYS A 407 25.67 -9.85 -19.86
N ASN A 408 25.48 -9.06 -18.81
CA ASN A 408 24.83 -7.75 -18.88
C ASN A 408 25.83 -6.60 -19.03
N MET A 409 27.14 -6.84 -18.93
CA MET A 409 28.15 -5.86 -19.24
C MET A 409 28.19 -5.61 -20.75
N THR A 410 28.09 -4.35 -21.14
CA THR A 410 28.34 -3.91 -22.51
C THR A 410 29.75 -3.33 -22.61
N PHE A 411 30.33 -3.28 -23.81
CA PHE A 411 31.69 -2.74 -24.02
C PHE A 411 31.90 -1.30 -23.54
N LYS A 412 30.81 -0.56 -23.25
CA LYS A 412 30.87 0.80 -22.67
C LYS A 412 31.16 0.80 -21.17
N ASP A 413 30.96 -0.31 -20.48
CA ASP A 413 31.12 -0.46 -19.03
C ASP A 413 32.56 -0.91 -18.63
N LEU A 414 33.45 -1.09 -19.62
CA LEU A 414 34.83 -1.57 -19.47
C LEU A 414 35.89 -0.46 -19.48
N TYR A 415 35.49 0.81 -19.31
CA TYR A 415 36.39 1.97 -19.30
C TYR A 415 36.46 2.67 -17.94
#